data_AF-A0A4P5X3X7-F1
#
_entry.id   AF-A0A4P5X3X7-F1
#
_cell.length_a   1.000
_cell.length_b   1.000
_cell.length_c   1.000
_cell.angle_alpha   90.00
_cell.angle_beta   90.00
_cell.angle_gamma   90.00
#
_symmetry.space_group_name_H-M   'P 1'
#
loop_
_entity.id
_entity.type
_entity.pdbx_description
1 polymer ?
#
loop_
_entity_poly.entity_id
_entity_poly.type
_entity_poly.pdbx_seq_one_letter_code
_entity_poly.pdbx_strand_id
1 'polypeptide(L)'
;MRALVVDDSKPVRSIVARTLRELRFDCTEASNGVEALDAIAASGPPDLVTVNWHMPVMDGLELVRRLRRDPAHRHLPLLMISTEHERERIALALEAGVDDYLAKPFTPASLARKLVAIGVCSESAAAGRRPIRVLVCDDSLTIRTVLTTTLGADADLEIAGTAINGQACLDALAADLPDLVVLDVEMPVMDGISALREIRRRHAKLPVVMFSSLTERGAQATVDALLAGANDYVAKPAGLNPAEVGARIRDDLVGRIKALVPRLRPAAPEALPRGSTPTPPAPIVARPRPAGMRAPIRGVVIAVSTGGPAALAEMLPACVAGAGVPILIVQHMPAFFTAQLAERLGKICAVPVREATDGMLVTPGTVLLAPGGRHMELVGDPLMPRIRLGDGPPENSCRPSADVLFRSAARLWAAGTLGVVLTGMGRDGLAGSRAIVEAGGGIIAQDEFSSVVWGMPGEVVRAGLADAVLPVAQIGVEVALRLKRRG
;
A
#
# COMPACT_ATOMS: atom_id res chain seq x y z
N MET A 1 27.55 7.87 -7.89
CA MET A 1 28.04 6.51 -7.57
C MET A 1 27.54 5.57 -8.66
N ARG A 2 28.27 4.51 -8.98
CA ARG A 2 27.89 3.49 -9.96
C ARG A 2 27.40 2.24 -9.25
N ALA A 3 26.26 1.71 -9.66
CA ALA A 3 25.76 0.42 -9.18
C ALA A 3 25.60 -0.56 -10.34
N LEU A 4 25.90 -1.83 -10.08
CA LEU A 4 25.60 -2.94 -10.99
C LEU A 4 24.52 -3.81 -10.35
N VAL A 5 23.41 -3.98 -11.05
CA VAL A 5 22.25 -4.76 -10.60
C VAL A 5 22.21 -6.08 -11.36
N VAL A 6 22.47 -7.17 -10.63
CA VAL A 6 22.59 -8.53 -11.19
C VAL A 6 21.43 -9.39 -10.70
N ASP A 7 20.49 -9.70 -11.59
CA ASP A 7 19.33 -10.54 -11.29
C ASP A 7 18.79 -11.12 -12.59
N ASP A 8 18.35 -12.36 -12.65
CA ASP A 8 17.80 -12.99 -13.84
C ASP A 8 16.38 -12.46 -14.17
N SER A 9 15.67 -11.98 -13.16
CA SER A 9 14.35 -11.37 -13.29
C SER A 9 14.44 -9.90 -13.71
N LYS A 10 14.09 -9.61 -14.97
CA LYS A 10 14.00 -8.23 -15.50
C LYS A 10 13.13 -7.30 -14.64
N PRO A 11 11.92 -7.72 -14.15
CA PRO A 11 11.14 -6.90 -13.23
C PRO A 11 11.91 -6.53 -11.95
N VAL A 12 12.64 -7.48 -11.36
CA VAL A 12 13.42 -7.22 -10.14
C VAL A 12 14.57 -6.27 -10.42
N ARG A 13 15.33 -6.48 -11.50
CA ARG A 13 16.40 -5.54 -11.90
C ARG A 13 15.88 -4.12 -12.05
N SER A 14 14.76 -3.95 -12.75
CA SER A 14 14.14 -2.64 -12.96
C SER A 14 13.72 -1.97 -11.64
N ILE A 15 13.22 -2.75 -10.66
CA ILE A 15 12.84 -2.23 -9.35
C ILE A 15 14.09 -1.79 -8.56
N VAL A 16 15.11 -2.65 -8.46
CA VAL A 16 16.35 -2.35 -7.73
C VAL A 16 17.05 -1.15 -8.35
N ALA A 17 17.23 -1.14 -9.68
CA ALA A 17 17.87 -0.05 -10.41
C ALA A 17 17.11 1.28 -10.23
N ARG A 18 15.77 1.26 -10.22
CA ARG A 18 14.97 2.46 -9.95
C ARG A 18 15.22 3.01 -8.55
N THR A 19 15.17 2.17 -7.52
CA THR A 19 15.42 2.59 -6.13
C THR A 19 16.85 3.10 -5.95
N LEU A 20 17.84 2.48 -6.60
CA LEU A 20 19.22 2.95 -6.56
C LEU A 20 19.39 4.30 -7.29
N ARG A 21 18.69 4.53 -8.41
CA ARG A 21 18.68 5.84 -9.09
C ARG A 21 18.09 6.95 -8.23
N GLU A 22 17.04 6.67 -7.45
CA GLU A 22 16.50 7.62 -6.46
C GLU A 22 17.54 7.99 -5.38
N LEU A 23 18.46 7.07 -5.07
CA LEU A 23 19.61 7.27 -4.20
C LEU A 23 20.85 7.81 -4.93
N ARG A 24 20.70 8.31 -6.16
CA ARG A 24 21.75 8.92 -6.99
C ARG A 24 22.85 7.95 -7.45
N PHE A 25 22.50 6.68 -7.63
CA PHE A 25 23.35 5.73 -8.37
C PHE A 25 23.05 5.77 -9.86
N ASP A 26 24.10 5.80 -10.67
CA ASP A 26 24.01 5.42 -12.07
C ASP A 26 24.04 3.88 -12.15
N CYS A 27 23.03 3.28 -12.77
CA CYS A 27 22.76 1.85 -12.65
C CYS A 27 22.95 1.14 -13.98
N THR A 28 23.82 0.15 -13.98
CA THR A 28 23.98 -0.86 -15.04
C THR A 28 23.31 -2.16 -14.61
N GLU A 29 22.80 -2.93 -15.57
CA GLU A 29 22.05 -4.16 -15.31
C GLU A 29 22.73 -5.36 -15.98
N ALA A 30 22.73 -6.51 -15.30
CA ALA A 30 23.20 -7.79 -15.84
C ALA A 30 22.22 -8.91 -15.46
N SER A 31 22.01 -9.87 -16.36
CA SER A 31 21.02 -10.95 -16.15
C SER A 31 21.59 -12.21 -15.49
N ASN A 32 22.91 -12.32 -15.38
CA ASN A 32 23.62 -13.45 -14.80
C ASN A 32 25.05 -13.04 -14.38
N GLY A 33 25.77 -13.96 -13.72
CA GLY A 33 27.12 -13.67 -13.23
C GLY A 33 28.19 -13.45 -14.31
N VAL A 34 28.05 -14.02 -15.52
CA VAL A 34 29.01 -13.79 -16.61
C VAL A 34 28.88 -12.37 -17.15
N GLU A 35 27.67 -11.93 -17.45
CA GLU A 35 27.39 -10.56 -17.89
C GLU A 35 27.83 -9.52 -16.85
N ALA A 36 27.72 -9.85 -15.57
CA ALA A 36 28.20 -8.97 -14.50
C ALA A 36 29.73 -8.81 -14.53
N LEU A 37 30.48 -9.88 -14.73
CA LEU A 37 31.95 -9.81 -14.86
C LEU A 37 32.36 -9.06 -16.12
N ASP A 38 31.68 -9.28 -17.24
CA ASP A 38 31.94 -8.56 -18.50
C ASP A 38 31.68 -7.06 -18.34
N ALA A 39 30.60 -6.68 -17.65
CA ALA A 39 30.27 -5.29 -17.36
C ALA A 39 31.34 -4.62 -16.48
N ILE A 40 31.82 -5.32 -15.45
CA ILE A 40 32.91 -4.84 -14.58
C ILE A 40 34.22 -4.72 -15.36
N ALA A 41 34.54 -5.67 -16.24
CA ALA A 41 35.74 -5.62 -17.07
C ALA A 41 35.70 -4.45 -18.07
N ALA A 42 34.54 -4.18 -18.66
CA ALA A 42 34.37 -3.10 -19.63
C ALA A 42 34.36 -1.70 -19.01
N SER A 43 33.74 -1.54 -17.83
CA SER A 43 33.50 -0.23 -17.21
C SER A 43 34.36 0.05 -15.97
N GLY A 44 35.12 -0.92 -15.49
CA GLY A 44 35.79 -0.88 -14.19
C GLY A 44 34.85 -1.16 -13.01
N PRO A 45 35.39 -1.23 -11.77
CA PRO A 45 34.64 -1.62 -10.58
C PRO A 45 33.55 -0.60 -10.21
N PRO A 46 32.28 -1.02 -10.01
CA PRO A 46 31.24 -0.12 -9.52
C PRO A 46 31.47 0.25 -8.05
N ASP A 47 30.65 1.16 -7.51
CA ASP A 47 30.65 1.49 -6.07
C ASP A 47 29.77 0.50 -5.26
N LEU A 48 28.88 -0.24 -5.94
CA LEU A 48 27.96 -1.22 -5.37
C LEU A 48 27.62 -2.30 -6.39
N VAL A 49 27.52 -3.55 -5.95
CA VAL A 49 26.87 -4.63 -6.70
C VAL A 49 25.73 -5.22 -5.89
N THR A 50 24.53 -5.23 -6.46
CA THR A 50 23.41 -6.02 -5.91
C THR A 50 23.28 -7.31 -6.70
N VAL A 51 23.22 -8.47 -6.04
CA VAL A 51 23.26 -9.77 -6.71
C VAL A 51 22.15 -10.72 -6.24
N ASN A 52 21.43 -11.33 -7.16
CA ASN A 52 20.51 -12.44 -6.87
C ASN A 52 21.30 -13.74 -6.66
N TRP A 53 20.88 -14.57 -5.70
CA TRP A 53 21.55 -15.85 -5.46
C TRP A 53 21.35 -16.78 -6.65
N HIS A 54 20.09 -17.09 -6.97
CA HIS A 54 19.77 -18.09 -7.99
C HIS A 54 19.64 -17.41 -9.34
N MET A 55 20.60 -17.67 -10.23
CA MET A 55 20.61 -17.15 -11.60
C MET A 55 21.13 -18.24 -12.55
N PRO A 56 20.69 -18.27 -13.82
CA PRO A 56 21.20 -19.19 -14.82
C PRO A 56 22.63 -18.81 -15.22
N VAL A 57 23.34 -19.74 -15.89
CA VAL A 57 24.71 -19.60 -16.40
C VAL A 57 25.78 -19.52 -15.30
N MET A 58 25.70 -18.53 -14.43
CA MET A 58 26.52 -18.37 -13.23
C MET A 58 25.65 -17.82 -12.11
N ASP A 59 25.60 -18.54 -11.00
CA ASP A 59 24.85 -18.13 -9.82
C ASP A 59 25.55 -16.98 -9.06
N GLY A 60 24.79 -16.30 -8.20
CA GLY A 60 25.29 -15.14 -7.46
C GLY A 60 26.39 -15.49 -6.47
N LEU A 61 26.36 -16.69 -5.89
CA LEU A 61 27.35 -17.11 -4.92
C LEU A 61 28.70 -17.38 -5.57
N GLU A 62 28.71 -17.97 -6.77
CA GLU A 62 29.88 -18.12 -7.60
C GLU A 62 30.44 -16.76 -8.04
N LEU A 63 29.59 -15.84 -8.48
CA LEU A 63 29.99 -14.47 -8.81
C LEU A 63 30.69 -13.80 -7.63
N VAL A 64 30.08 -13.83 -6.44
CA VAL A 64 30.65 -13.26 -5.20
C VAL A 64 32.02 -13.85 -4.91
N ARG A 65 32.17 -15.18 -4.96
CA ARG A 65 33.46 -15.85 -4.73
C ARG A 65 34.53 -15.43 -5.73
N ARG A 66 34.17 -15.25 -7.00
CA ARG A 66 35.10 -14.78 -8.04
C ARG A 66 35.54 -13.34 -7.77
N LEU A 67 34.61 -12.45 -7.45
CA LEU A 67 34.93 -11.05 -7.09
C LEU A 67 35.80 -10.96 -5.84
N ARG A 68 35.57 -11.80 -4.82
CA ARG A 68 36.38 -11.82 -3.60
C ARG A 68 37.79 -12.40 -3.80
N ARG A 69 37.99 -13.29 -4.77
CA ARG A 69 39.31 -13.83 -5.13
C ARG A 69 40.17 -12.85 -5.92
N ASP A 70 39.55 -11.94 -6.67
CA ASP A 70 40.25 -10.94 -7.45
C ASP A 70 40.71 -9.77 -6.55
N PRO A 71 42.02 -9.50 -6.43
CA PRO A 71 42.53 -8.39 -5.62
C PRO A 71 41.95 -7.03 -5.99
N ALA A 72 41.54 -6.82 -7.25
CA ALA A 72 40.93 -5.58 -7.71
C ALA A 72 39.49 -5.38 -7.20
N HIS A 73 38.78 -6.47 -6.88
CA HIS A 73 37.36 -6.46 -6.55
C HIS A 73 37.07 -6.94 -5.11
N ARG A 74 38.08 -7.39 -4.37
CA ARG A 74 37.91 -7.99 -3.04
C ARG A 74 37.19 -7.11 -2.02
N HIS A 75 37.25 -5.79 -2.17
CA HIS A 75 36.63 -4.80 -1.26
C HIS A 75 35.35 -4.17 -1.82
N LEU A 76 34.89 -4.65 -2.98
CA LEU A 76 33.69 -4.14 -3.63
C LEU A 76 32.45 -4.38 -2.76
N PRO A 77 31.64 -3.37 -2.43
CA PRO A 77 30.41 -3.59 -1.66
C PRO A 77 29.41 -4.49 -2.41
N LEU A 78 29.06 -5.62 -1.81
CA LEU A 78 28.17 -6.66 -2.34
C LEU A 78 26.95 -6.82 -1.42
N LEU A 79 25.77 -6.49 -1.95
CA LEU A 79 24.49 -6.75 -1.29
C LEU A 79 23.76 -7.88 -2.01
N MET A 80 23.51 -8.99 -1.32
CA MET A 80 22.73 -10.08 -1.91
C MET A 80 21.23 -9.82 -1.73
N ILE A 81 20.46 -9.97 -2.81
CA ILE A 81 19.00 -9.82 -2.80
C ILE A 81 18.35 -11.10 -3.33
N SER A 82 17.78 -11.93 -2.46
CA SER A 82 17.27 -13.27 -2.84
C SER A 82 15.94 -13.62 -2.16
N THR A 83 15.21 -14.59 -2.73
CA THR A 83 14.01 -15.20 -2.12
C THR A 83 14.36 -16.23 -1.04
N GLU A 84 15.64 -16.46 -0.78
CA GLU A 84 16.08 -17.39 0.25
C GLU A 84 15.86 -16.78 1.65
N HIS A 85 15.40 -17.59 2.59
CA HIS A 85 15.00 -17.14 3.93
C HIS A 85 15.60 -18.01 5.05
N GLU A 86 16.22 -19.13 4.69
CA GLU A 86 16.86 -20.03 5.64
C GLU A 86 18.13 -19.41 6.24
N ARG A 87 18.24 -19.44 7.57
CA ARG A 87 19.41 -18.86 8.29
C ARG A 87 20.74 -19.47 7.84
N GLU A 88 20.75 -20.78 7.59
CA GLU A 88 21.95 -21.50 7.13
C GLU A 88 22.42 -21.00 5.77
N ARG A 89 21.48 -20.73 4.84
CA ARG A 89 21.82 -20.18 3.54
C ARG A 89 22.29 -18.74 3.62
N ILE A 90 21.64 -17.91 4.43
CA ILE A 90 22.10 -16.53 4.65
C ILE A 90 23.52 -16.52 5.23
N ALA A 91 23.83 -17.42 6.17
CA ALA A 91 25.19 -17.58 6.70
C ALA A 91 26.19 -17.97 5.60
N LEU A 92 25.83 -18.91 4.71
CA LEU A 92 26.66 -19.29 3.57
C LEU A 92 26.95 -18.13 2.60
N ALA A 93 26.00 -17.21 2.38
CA ALA A 93 26.24 -16.02 1.57
C ALA A 93 27.21 -15.04 2.23
N LEU A 94 27.06 -14.81 3.53
CA LEU A 94 27.97 -13.96 4.30
C LEU A 94 29.38 -14.55 4.34
N GLU A 95 29.51 -15.86 4.54
CA GLU A 95 30.79 -16.59 4.49
C GLU A 95 31.44 -16.55 3.11
N ALA A 96 30.65 -16.55 2.03
CA ALA A 96 31.17 -16.36 0.68
C ALA A 96 31.70 -14.94 0.42
N GLY A 97 31.39 -14.00 1.31
CA GLY A 97 31.91 -12.64 1.32
C GLY A 97 30.90 -11.57 0.89
N VAL A 98 29.59 -11.84 0.92
CA VAL A 98 28.59 -10.77 0.78
C VAL A 98 28.62 -9.86 2.02
N ASP A 99 28.48 -8.54 1.85
CA ASP A 99 28.55 -7.57 2.95
C ASP A 99 27.24 -7.49 3.75
N ASP A 100 26.09 -7.65 3.10
CA ASP A 100 24.79 -7.83 3.77
C ASP A 100 23.78 -8.56 2.85
N TYR A 101 22.67 -9.00 3.43
CA TYR A 101 21.61 -9.75 2.79
C TYR A 101 20.27 -9.04 2.91
N LEU A 102 19.50 -9.04 1.81
CA LEU A 102 18.14 -8.52 1.74
C LEU A 102 17.19 -9.56 1.14
N ALA A 103 16.20 -9.98 1.92
CA ALA A 103 15.21 -10.95 1.49
C ALA A 103 14.13 -10.30 0.59
N LYS A 104 13.70 -11.00 -0.47
CA LYS A 104 12.54 -10.63 -1.29
C LYS A 104 11.24 -11.19 -0.66
N PRO A 105 10.12 -10.45 -0.64
CA PRO A 105 9.95 -9.08 -1.12
C PRO A 105 10.63 -8.06 -0.20
N PHE A 106 11.20 -7.01 -0.80
CA PHE A 106 11.85 -5.91 -0.08
C PHE A 106 11.22 -4.56 -0.41
N THR A 107 11.30 -3.64 0.53
CA THR A 107 10.83 -2.27 0.38
C THR A 107 11.99 -1.36 -0.04
N PRO A 108 11.76 -0.25 -0.77
CA PRO A 108 12.81 0.73 -1.05
C PRO A 108 13.53 1.21 0.22
N ALA A 109 12.79 1.36 1.32
CA ALA A 109 13.35 1.73 2.62
C ALA A 109 14.21 0.61 3.24
N SER A 110 13.87 -0.66 3.04
CA SER A 110 14.72 -1.77 3.50
C SER A 110 16.01 -1.87 2.70
N LEU A 111 15.99 -1.62 1.39
CA LEU A 111 17.19 -1.55 0.55
C LEU A 111 18.06 -0.38 0.97
N ALA A 112 17.52 0.84 1.09
CA ALA A 112 18.26 2.01 1.53
C ALA A 112 18.94 1.81 2.89
N ARG A 113 18.25 1.20 3.86
CA ARG A 113 18.82 0.86 5.18
C ARG A 113 20.01 -0.09 5.07
N LYS A 114 19.92 -1.12 4.22
CA LYS A 114 21.01 -2.08 3.99
C LYS A 114 22.22 -1.39 3.36
N LEU A 115 22.01 -0.47 2.43
CA LEU A 115 23.08 0.31 1.80
C LEU A 115 23.81 1.23 2.78
N VAL A 116 23.09 1.83 3.75
CA VAL A 116 23.72 2.58 4.84
C VAL A 116 24.51 1.65 5.75
N ALA A 117 23.97 0.47 6.09
CA ALA A 117 24.64 -0.49 6.96
C ALA A 117 25.99 -0.99 6.40
N ILE A 118 26.08 -1.18 5.08
CA ILE A 118 27.33 -1.56 4.39
C ILE A 118 28.24 -0.38 4.02
N GLY A 119 27.92 0.84 4.48
CA GLY A 119 28.76 2.03 4.30
C GLY A 119 28.78 2.61 2.89
N VAL A 120 27.88 2.16 2.00
CA VAL A 120 27.79 2.60 0.60
C VAL A 120 27.10 3.96 0.48
N CYS A 121 26.19 4.27 1.41
CA CYS A 121 25.53 5.57 1.52
C CYS A 121 25.78 6.18 2.90
N SER A 122 25.99 7.50 2.96
CA SER A 122 25.96 8.21 4.25
C SER A 122 24.52 8.36 4.73
N GLU A 123 24.32 8.36 6.06
CA GLU A 123 23.01 8.69 6.67
C GLU A 123 22.47 10.04 6.14
N SER A 124 23.36 10.98 5.80
CA SER A 124 23.04 12.29 5.24
C SER A 124 22.59 12.24 3.78
N ALA A 125 23.13 11.34 2.94
CA ALA A 125 22.68 11.13 1.56
C ALA A 125 21.29 10.47 1.50
N ALA A 126 20.92 9.67 2.51
CA ALA A 126 19.56 9.16 2.71
C ALA A 126 18.61 10.20 3.34
N ALA A 127 19.13 11.29 3.91
CA ALA A 127 18.41 12.34 4.63
C ALA A 127 18.32 13.68 3.89
N GLY A 128 18.45 13.70 2.56
CA GLY A 128 18.18 14.87 1.72
C GLY A 128 16.69 15.21 1.69
N ARG A 129 16.14 15.65 2.82
CA ARG A 129 14.71 15.90 3.06
C ARG A 129 14.27 17.21 2.38
N ARG A 130 14.15 17.20 1.05
CA ARG A 130 13.38 18.25 0.37
C ARG A 130 11.93 18.14 0.82
N PRO A 131 11.23 19.24 1.13
CA PRO A 131 9.79 19.22 1.42
C PRO A 131 8.99 18.53 0.31
N ILE A 132 7.86 17.90 0.63
CA ILE A 132 6.95 17.28 -0.35
C ILE A 132 6.33 18.46 -1.09
N ARG A 133 6.61 18.54 -2.38
CA ARG A 133 6.14 19.60 -3.26
C ARG A 133 4.69 19.32 -3.65
N VAL A 134 3.77 20.14 -3.18
CA VAL A 134 2.32 20.00 -3.41
C VAL A 134 1.84 21.07 -4.38
N LEU A 135 1.21 20.66 -5.47
CA LEU A 135 0.46 21.55 -6.36
C LEU A 135 -1.00 21.59 -5.90
N VAL A 136 -1.52 22.78 -5.60
CA VAL A 136 -2.91 22.98 -5.19
C VAL A 136 -3.72 23.51 -6.36
N CYS A 137 -4.70 22.72 -6.83
CA CYS A 137 -5.60 23.09 -7.90
C CYS A 137 -7.04 23.17 -7.40
N ASP A 138 -7.59 24.37 -7.38
CA ASP A 138 -8.97 24.65 -6.95
C ASP A 138 -9.40 25.98 -7.57
N ASP A 139 -10.65 26.16 -7.98
CA ASP A 139 -11.10 27.39 -8.64
C ASP A 139 -11.37 28.54 -7.65
N SER A 140 -11.61 28.22 -6.38
CA SER A 140 -11.86 29.18 -5.30
C SER A 140 -10.56 29.76 -4.72
N LEU A 141 -10.39 31.08 -4.87
CA LEU A 141 -9.29 31.84 -4.24
C LEU A 141 -9.20 31.60 -2.73
N THR A 142 -10.35 31.56 -2.06
CA THR A 142 -10.43 31.34 -0.61
C THR A 142 -9.89 29.97 -0.22
N ILE A 143 -10.33 28.91 -0.92
CA ILE A 143 -9.88 27.55 -0.66
C ILE A 143 -8.39 27.39 -0.96
N ARG A 144 -7.92 27.91 -2.10
CA ARG A 144 -6.48 27.92 -2.42
C ARG A 144 -5.65 28.60 -1.33
N THR A 145 -6.12 29.73 -0.81
CA THR A 145 -5.42 30.47 0.26
C THR A 145 -5.36 29.66 1.55
N VAL A 146 -6.47 29.04 1.96
CA VAL A 146 -6.49 28.20 3.17
C VAL A 146 -5.62 26.95 3.00
N LEU A 147 -5.70 26.27 1.85
CA LEU A 147 -4.88 25.08 1.56
C LEU A 147 -3.39 25.43 1.56
N THR A 148 -2.98 26.46 0.82
CA THR A 148 -1.57 26.87 0.74
C THR A 148 -1.03 27.33 2.09
N THR A 149 -1.80 28.10 2.87
CA THR A 149 -1.40 28.53 4.21
C THR A 149 -1.29 27.34 5.18
N THR A 150 -2.26 26.43 5.15
CA THR A 150 -2.31 25.29 6.07
C THR A 150 -1.21 24.28 5.76
N LEU A 151 -1.03 23.94 4.48
CA LEU A 151 0.00 22.99 4.05
C LEU A 151 1.40 23.60 4.18
N GLY A 152 1.58 24.89 3.84
CA GLY A 152 2.85 25.59 3.97
C GLY A 152 3.31 25.82 5.42
N ALA A 153 2.43 25.67 6.40
CA ALA A 153 2.80 25.70 7.82
C ALA A 153 3.47 24.40 8.32
N ASP A 154 3.41 23.31 7.55
CA ASP A 154 4.07 22.05 7.89
C ASP A 154 5.48 22.01 7.29
N ALA A 155 6.50 21.84 8.12
CA ALA A 155 7.91 21.84 7.70
C ALA A 155 8.29 20.71 6.72
N ASP A 156 7.46 19.67 6.59
CA ASP A 156 7.66 18.61 5.61
C ASP A 156 7.03 18.91 4.25
N LEU A 157 6.27 19.99 4.08
CA LEU A 157 5.54 20.30 2.85
C LEU A 157 6.01 21.63 2.26
N GLU A 158 5.97 21.74 0.94
CA GLU A 158 6.22 22.97 0.19
C GLU A 158 5.17 23.13 -0.89
N ILE A 159 4.69 24.36 -1.11
CA ILE A 159 3.75 24.63 -2.20
C ILE A 159 4.53 24.79 -3.49
N ALA A 160 4.41 23.81 -4.38
CA ALA A 160 5.02 23.83 -5.71
C ALA A 160 4.41 24.91 -6.61
N GLY A 161 3.13 25.21 -6.38
CA GLY A 161 2.37 26.20 -7.12
C GLY A 161 0.88 26.11 -6.83
N THR A 162 0.11 26.96 -7.51
CA THR A 162 -1.35 26.88 -7.50
C THR A 162 -1.90 26.97 -8.91
N ALA A 163 -3.03 26.30 -9.15
CA ALA A 163 -3.77 26.33 -10.40
C ALA A 163 -5.25 26.62 -10.13
N ILE A 164 -5.89 27.33 -11.07
CA ILE A 164 -7.28 27.81 -10.93
C ILE A 164 -8.30 26.96 -11.69
N ASN A 165 -7.84 26.00 -12.48
CA ASN A 165 -8.64 25.04 -13.23
C ASN A 165 -7.76 23.87 -13.72
N GLY A 166 -8.39 22.85 -14.30
CA GLY A 166 -7.69 21.67 -14.81
C GLY A 166 -6.65 21.95 -15.90
N GLN A 167 -6.90 22.91 -16.79
CA GLN A 167 -5.95 23.25 -17.85
C GLN A 167 -4.69 23.91 -17.27
N ALA A 168 -4.87 24.91 -16.39
CA ALA A 168 -3.78 25.56 -15.69
C ALA A 168 -2.98 24.57 -14.82
N CYS A 169 -3.63 23.54 -14.28
CA CYS A 169 -2.96 22.45 -13.57
C CYS A 169 -2.04 21.67 -14.50
N LEU A 170 -2.52 21.27 -15.68
CA LEU A 170 -1.72 20.56 -16.68
C LEU A 170 -0.54 21.40 -17.20
N ASP A 171 -0.75 22.70 -17.39
CA ASP A 171 0.30 23.63 -17.82
C ASP A 171 1.38 23.76 -16.74
N ALA A 172 0.98 23.85 -15.47
CA ALA A 172 1.90 23.85 -14.33
C ALA A 172 2.71 22.54 -14.23
N LEU A 173 2.06 21.39 -14.40
CA LEU A 173 2.72 20.07 -14.41
C LEU A 173 3.72 19.92 -15.56
N ALA A 174 3.45 20.53 -16.72
CA ALA A 174 4.36 20.51 -17.86
C ALA A 174 5.61 21.38 -17.62
N ALA A 175 5.49 22.44 -16.83
CA ALA A 175 6.61 23.31 -16.48
C ALA A 175 7.49 22.70 -15.39
N ASP A 176 6.89 22.16 -14.33
CA ASP A 176 7.61 21.59 -13.19
C ASP A 176 6.74 20.56 -12.46
N LEU A 177 7.28 19.35 -12.27
CA LEU A 177 6.54 18.24 -11.68
C LEU A 177 6.57 18.31 -10.14
N PRO A 178 5.41 18.41 -9.47
CA PRO A 178 5.29 18.29 -8.02
C PRO A 178 5.37 16.82 -7.59
N ASP A 179 5.49 16.59 -6.28
CA ASP A 179 5.42 15.26 -5.69
C ASP A 179 3.98 14.78 -5.49
N LEU A 180 3.01 15.70 -5.39
CA LEU A 180 1.59 15.41 -5.22
C LEU A 180 0.71 16.55 -5.75
N VAL A 181 -0.46 16.21 -6.27
CA VAL A 181 -1.49 17.18 -6.67
C VAL A 181 -2.71 17.05 -5.75
N VAL A 182 -3.13 18.17 -5.15
CA VAL A 182 -4.46 18.32 -4.55
C VAL A 182 -5.36 18.93 -5.62
N LEU A 183 -6.41 18.21 -6.01
CA LEU A 183 -7.20 18.53 -7.19
C LEU A 183 -8.68 18.63 -6.85
N ASP A 184 -9.23 19.83 -6.99
CA ASP A 184 -10.67 20.02 -6.95
C ASP A 184 -11.37 19.28 -8.08
N VAL A 185 -12.60 18.82 -7.81
CA VAL A 185 -13.44 18.12 -8.77
C VAL A 185 -14.15 19.11 -9.70
N GLU A 186 -14.74 20.17 -9.15
CA GLU A 186 -15.64 21.06 -9.86
C GLU A 186 -14.93 22.37 -10.19
N MET A 187 -14.42 22.49 -11.42
CA MET A 187 -13.71 23.69 -11.87
C MET A 187 -14.16 24.09 -13.28
N PRO A 188 -14.13 25.39 -13.63
CA PRO A 188 -14.44 25.85 -14.98
C PRO A 188 -13.33 25.45 -15.98
N VAL A 189 -13.61 25.58 -17.28
CA VAL A 189 -12.70 25.27 -18.41
C VAL A 189 -12.37 23.79 -18.55
N MET A 190 -11.75 23.19 -17.53
CA MET A 190 -11.49 21.77 -17.43
C MET A 190 -11.72 21.34 -15.98
N ASP A 191 -12.66 20.42 -15.80
CA ASP A 191 -12.98 19.84 -14.50
C ASP A 191 -11.84 18.93 -13.98
N GLY A 192 -11.89 18.61 -12.69
CA GLY A 192 -10.88 17.80 -12.02
C GLY A 192 -10.79 16.36 -12.52
N ILE A 193 -11.90 15.76 -12.98
CA ILE A 193 -11.90 14.38 -13.48
C ILE A 193 -11.22 14.33 -14.87
N SER A 194 -11.55 15.27 -15.73
CA SER A 194 -10.94 15.45 -17.05
C SER A 194 -9.43 15.71 -16.90
N ALA A 195 -9.05 16.59 -15.97
CA ALA A 195 -7.65 16.84 -15.63
C ALA A 195 -6.97 15.58 -15.09
N LEU A 196 -7.57 14.85 -14.14
CA LEU A 196 -7.04 13.61 -13.60
C LEU A 196 -6.76 12.57 -14.70
N ARG A 197 -7.67 12.40 -15.66
CA ARG A 197 -7.46 11.46 -16.79
C ARG A 197 -6.26 11.85 -17.64
N GLU A 198 -6.05 13.13 -17.89
CA GLU A 198 -4.86 13.62 -18.60
C GLU A 198 -3.59 13.42 -17.76
N ILE A 199 -3.64 13.74 -16.47
CA ILE A 199 -2.54 13.50 -15.52
C ILE A 199 -2.17 12.02 -15.53
N ARG A 200 -3.13 11.09 -15.50
CA ARG A 200 -2.86 9.65 -15.55
C ARG A 200 -2.25 9.20 -16.88
N ARG A 201 -2.63 9.82 -18.00
CA ARG A 201 -2.01 9.56 -19.31
C ARG A 201 -0.54 10.02 -19.36
N ARG A 202 -0.21 11.19 -18.80
CA ARG A 202 1.15 11.77 -18.87
C ARG A 202 2.06 11.31 -17.72
N HIS A 203 1.49 11.15 -16.53
CA HIS A 203 2.17 10.91 -15.27
C HIS A 203 1.41 9.84 -14.47
N ALA A 204 1.43 8.59 -14.97
CA ALA A 204 0.67 7.46 -14.42
C ALA A 204 0.86 7.22 -12.90
N LYS A 205 1.99 7.64 -12.33
CA LYS A 205 2.35 7.41 -10.92
C LYS A 205 2.23 8.64 -10.03
N LEU A 206 1.95 9.84 -10.58
CA LEU A 206 1.88 11.07 -9.79
C LEU A 206 0.73 10.97 -8.77
N PRO A 207 0.96 11.05 -7.46
CA PRO A 207 -0.12 11.03 -6.47
C PRO A 207 -1.11 12.18 -6.67
N VAL A 208 -2.40 11.85 -6.73
CA VAL A 208 -3.49 12.84 -6.81
C VAL A 208 -4.49 12.59 -5.69
N VAL A 209 -4.75 13.62 -4.90
CA VAL A 209 -5.80 13.64 -3.87
C VAL A 209 -6.92 14.54 -4.34
N MET A 210 -8.12 13.98 -4.50
CA MET A 210 -9.29 14.77 -4.88
C MET A 210 -9.77 15.62 -3.69
N PHE A 211 -10.11 16.87 -3.91
CA PHE A 211 -10.64 17.77 -2.89
C PHE A 211 -12.09 18.14 -3.24
N SER A 212 -13.07 17.42 -2.69
CA SER A 212 -14.47 17.47 -3.17
C SER A 212 -15.45 18.02 -2.15
N SER A 213 -16.48 18.73 -2.62
CA SER A 213 -17.62 19.12 -1.78
C SER A 213 -18.43 17.90 -1.30
N LEU A 214 -19.11 18.05 -0.14
CA LEU A 214 -20.03 17.04 0.43
C LEU A 214 -21.44 17.16 -0.18
N THR A 215 -21.53 17.06 -1.50
CA THR A 215 -22.81 17.04 -2.23
C THR A 215 -23.01 15.67 -2.89
N GLU A 216 -24.24 15.29 -3.25
CA GLU A 216 -24.48 14.03 -3.97
C GLU A 216 -23.74 13.98 -5.31
N ARG A 217 -23.75 15.10 -6.06
CA ARG A 217 -23.00 15.23 -7.33
C ARG A 217 -21.50 15.11 -7.10
N GLY A 218 -20.97 15.78 -6.07
CA GLY A 218 -19.57 15.68 -5.68
C GLY A 218 -19.17 14.27 -5.24
N ALA A 219 -20.07 13.53 -4.55
CA ALA A 219 -19.83 12.16 -4.14
C ALA A 219 -19.70 11.21 -5.33
N GLN A 220 -20.63 11.28 -6.29
CA GLN A 220 -20.57 10.50 -7.53
C GLN A 220 -19.28 10.80 -8.32
N ALA A 221 -18.98 12.09 -8.49
CA ALA A 221 -17.81 12.56 -9.21
C ALA A 221 -16.49 12.09 -8.54
N THR A 222 -16.43 12.12 -7.20
CA THR A 222 -15.27 11.63 -6.44
C THR A 222 -15.08 10.13 -6.57
N VAL A 223 -16.16 9.34 -6.48
CA VAL A 223 -16.06 7.88 -6.69
C VAL A 223 -15.56 7.57 -8.10
N ASP A 224 -16.08 8.28 -9.11
CA ASP A 224 -15.61 8.13 -10.49
C ASP A 224 -14.14 8.54 -10.65
N ALA A 225 -13.68 9.57 -9.92
CA ALA A 225 -12.28 9.97 -9.89
C ALA A 225 -11.37 8.92 -9.23
N LEU A 226 -11.78 8.33 -8.10
CA LEU A 226 -11.04 7.27 -7.41
C LEU A 226 -10.92 6.03 -8.30
N LEU A 227 -12.00 5.65 -9.00
CA LEU A 227 -11.99 4.55 -9.97
C LEU A 227 -11.16 4.89 -11.22
N ALA A 228 -11.08 6.16 -11.61
CA ALA A 228 -10.20 6.64 -12.69
C ALA A 228 -8.72 6.76 -12.27
N GLY A 229 -8.39 6.42 -11.01
CA GLY A 229 -7.03 6.31 -10.52
C GLY A 229 -6.58 7.42 -9.58
N ALA A 230 -7.46 8.28 -9.05
CA ALA A 230 -7.08 9.12 -7.92
C ALA A 230 -6.68 8.25 -6.72
N ASN A 231 -5.66 8.68 -5.96
CA ASN A 231 -5.10 7.89 -4.87
C ASN A 231 -5.92 7.98 -3.60
N ASP A 232 -6.50 9.16 -3.34
CA ASP A 232 -7.38 9.41 -2.21
C ASP A 232 -8.28 10.62 -2.47
N TYR A 233 -9.13 10.95 -1.51
CA TYR A 233 -9.91 12.18 -1.50
C TYR A 233 -9.97 12.77 -0.09
N VAL A 234 -10.28 14.06 -0.03
CA VAL A 234 -10.62 14.79 1.19
C VAL A 234 -11.86 15.63 0.91
N ALA A 235 -12.81 15.61 1.85
CA ALA A 235 -13.99 16.44 1.78
C ALA A 235 -13.65 17.90 2.09
N LYS A 236 -14.14 18.85 1.29
CA LYS A 236 -14.02 20.28 1.58
C LYS A 236 -14.76 20.57 2.89
N PRO A 237 -14.10 21.04 3.95
CA PRO A 237 -14.78 21.34 5.20
C PRO A 237 -15.76 22.50 5.00
N ALA A 238 -16.99 22.33 5.48
CA ALA A 238 -17.96 23.40 5.55
C ALA A 238 -17.69 24.30 6.77
N GLY A 239 -17.72 25.61 6.58
CA GLY A 239 -17.56 26.59 7.65
C GLY A 239 -17.19 27.98 7.13
N LEU A 240 -17.51 29.02 7.91
CA LEU A 240 -17.16 30.41 7.59
C LEU A 240 -15.82 30.84 8.22
N ASN A 241 -15.32 30.11 9.23
CA ASN A 241 -14.09 30.44 9.95
C ASN A 241 -12.86 29.78 9.28
N PRO A 242 -11.93 30.56 8.70
CA PRO A 242 -10.73 30.01 8.06
C PRO A 242 -9.83 29.18 8.99
N ALA A 243 -9.80 29.49 10.29
CA ALA A 243 -8.97 28.78 11.26
C ALA A 243 -9.47 27.34 11.51
N GLU A 244 -10.79 27.16 11.63
CA GLU A 244 -11.41 25.85 11.82
C GLU A 244 -11.31 24.99 10.56
N VAL A 245 -11.52 25.61 9.39
CA VAL A 245 -11.34 24.98 8.08
C VAL A 245 -9.89 24.52 7.91
N GLY A 246 -8.91 25.36 8.27
CA GLY A 246 -7.50 25.01 8.24
C GLY A 246 -7.13 23.89 9.21
N ALA A 247 -7.70 23.85 10.41
CA ALA A 247 -7.47 22.75 11.36
C ALA A 247 -7.96 21.41 10.80
N ARG A 248 -9.18 21.37 10.23
CA ARG A 248 -9.72 20.14 9.60
C ARG A 248 -8.90 19.69 8.40
N ILE A 249 -8.50 20.62 7.52
CA ILE A 249 -7.61 20.30 6.40
C ILE A 249 -6.30 19.72 6.90
N ARG A 250 -5.72 20.28 7.97
CA ARG A 250 -4.48 19.75 8.55
C ARG A 250 -4.65 18.30 9.01
N ASP A 251 -5.70 18.03 9.78
CA ASP A 251 -5.96 16.71 10.35
C ASP A 251 -6.26 15.67 9.26
N ASP A 252 -7.05 16.04 8.24
CA ASP A 252 -7.52 15.12 7.22
C ASP A 252 -6.57 14.95 6.03
N LEU A 253 -5.85 16.01 5.63
CA LEU A 253 -5.07 16.03 4.38
C LEU A 253 -3.56 15.82 4.61
N VAL A 254 -2.96 16.43 5.63
CA VAL A 254 -1.49 16.37 5.82
C VAL A 254 -1.02 14.94 6.06
N GLY A 255 -1.73 14.18 6.90
CA GLY A 255 -1.44 12.78 7.15
C GLY A 255 -1.48 11.92 5.88
N ARG A 256 -2.49 12.15 5.03
CA ARG A 256 -2.67 11.45 3.76
C ARG A 256 -1.58 11.80 2.75
N ILE A 257 -1.23 13.08 2.61
CA ILE A 257 -0.13 13.53 1.75
C ILE A 257 1.17 12.82 2.13
N LYS A 258 1.50 12.81 3.44
CA LYS A 258 2.72 12.15 3.93
C LYS A 258 2.69 10.62 3.78
N ALA A 259 1.49 10.02 3.79
CA ALA A 259 1.33 8.58 3.55
C ALA A 259 1.47 8.20 2.06
N LEU A 260 0.98 9.07 1.16
CA LEU A 260 1.06 8.87 -0.30
C LEU A 260 2.44 9.16 -0.88
N VAL A 261 3.21 10.03 -0.23
CA VAL A 261 4.62 10.31 -0.58
C VAL A 261 5.50 9.83 0.58
N PRO A 262 5.70 8.50 0.73
CA PRO A 262 6.40 7.94 1.87
C PRO A 262 7.84 8.45 1.93
N ARG A 263 8.14 9.21 2.99
CA ARG A 263 9.51 9.62 3.35
C ARG A 263 10.21 8.50 4.10
N LEU A 264 11.52 8.33 3.86
CA LEU A 264 12.40 7.60 4.77
C LEU A 264 12.37 8.30 6.14
N ARG A 265 11.59 7.77 7.10
CA ARG A 265 11.69 8.23 8.49
C ARG A 265 12.95 7.63 9.11
N PRO A 266 13.83 8.42 9.74
CA PRO A 266 14.74 7.87 10.73
C PRO A 266 13.89 7.21 11.81
N ALA A 267 14.23 5.99 12.23
CA ALA A 267 13.72 5.48 13.49
C ALA A 267 14.14 6.47 14.58
N ALA A 268 13.19 7.06 15.30
CA ALA A 268 13.53 7.67 16.56
C ALA A 268 14.20 6.58 17.41
N PRO A 269 15.30 6.86 18.12
CA PRO A 269 15.85 5.90 19.05
C PRO A 269 14.83 5.74 20.19
N GLU A 270 13.95 4.75 20.05
CA GLU A 270 13.22 4.22 21.19
C GLU A 270 14.31 3.73 22.15
N ALA A 271 14.41 4.39 23.31
CA ALA A 271 15.43 4.10 24.30
C ALA A 271 15.21 2.66 24.81
N LEU A 272 15.87 1.70 24.16
CA LEU A 272 15.93 0.32 24.60
C LEU A 272 16.69 0.27 25.93
N PRO A 273 16.18 -0.42 26.96
CA PRO A 273 16.93 -0.64 28.18
C PRO A 273 18.24 -1.35 27.84
N ARG A 274 19.36 -0.73 28.23
CA ARG A 274 20.71 -1.28 28.03
C ARG A 274 20.82 -2.61 28.78
N GLY A 275 20.79 -3.72 28.05
CA GLY A 275 20.95 -5.06 28.63
C GLY A 275 20.58 -6.23 27.73
N SER A 276 19.86 -6.03 26.62
CA SER A 276 19.61 -7.07 25.63
C SER A 276 20.42 -6.83 24.37
N THR A 277 21.19 -7.84 23.95
CA THR A 277 21.79 -7.90 22.61
C THR A 277 20.67 -7.73 21.57
N PRO A 278 20.82 -6.84 20.56
CA PRO A 278 19.78 -6.61 19.57
C PRO A 278 19.57 -7.88 18.77
N THR A 279 18.44 -8.55 19.01
CA THR A 279 17.97 -9.62 18.14
C THR A 279 17.42 -8.93 16.88
N PRO A 280 17.90 -9.24 15.66
CA PRO A 280 17.36 -8.63 14.45
C PRO A 280 15.86 -8.91 14.34
N PRO A 281 15.04 -7.96 13.83
CA PRO A 281 13.61 -8.16 13.67
C PRO A 281 13.37 -9.41 12.82
N ALA A 282 12.53 -10.32 13.32
CA ALA A 282 12.20 -11.57 12.62
C ALA A 282 11.62 -11.26 11.23
N PRO A 283 11.96 -12.05 10.20
CA PRO A 283 11.44 -11.85 8.85
C PRO A 283 9.91 -12.01 8.85
N ILE A 284 9.27 -11.15 8.06
CA ILE A 284 7.82 -11.09 7.95
C ILE A 284 7.36 -12.17 6.94
N VAL A 285 6.99 -13.34 7.45
CA VAL A 285 6.60 -14.49 6.62
C VAL A 285 5.11 -14.76 6.77
N ALA A 286 4.43 -15.02 5.65
CA ALA A 286 3.06 -15.55 5.68
C ALA A 286 3.06 -16.91 6.39
N ARG A 287 2.20 -17.13 7.38
CA ARG A 287 2.17 -18.40 8.12
C ARG A 287 1.50 -19.47 7.26
N PRO A 288 2.21 -20.52 6.78
CA PRO A 288 1.54 -21.62 6.11
C PRO A 288 0.85 -22.46 7.19
N ARG A 289 -0.48 -22.47 7.17
CA ARG A 289 -1.27 -23.36 8.03
C ARG A 289 -1.25 -24.81 7.53
N PRO A 290 -1.23 -25.82 8.43
CA PRO A 290 -1.33 -27.23 8.06
C PRO A 290 -2.57 -27.48 7.19
N ALA A 291 -2.40 -28.23 6.10
CA ALA A 291 -3.42 -28.45 5.07
C ALA A 291 -4.63 -29.30 5.54
N GLY A 292 -4.60 -29.86 6.75
CA GLY A 292 -5.47 -30.97 7.14
C GLY A 292 -6.82 -30.66 7.78
N MET A 293 -7.25 -29.40 7.95
CA MET A 293 -8.54 -29.12 8.62
C MET A 293 -9.06 -27.69 8.38
N ARG A 294 -9.10 -27.23 7.12
CA ARG A 294 -9.75 -25.94 6.83
C ARG A 294 -11.26 -26.15 6.82
N ALA A 295 -11.95 -25.64 7.84
CA ALA A 295 -13.41 -25.56 7.85
C ALA A 295 -13.90 -24.86 6.58
N PRO A 296 -15.06 -25.24 6.03
CA PRO A 296 -15.60 -24.57 4.85
C PRO A 296 -15.84 -23.09 5.17
N ILE A 297 -15.32 -22.22 4.32
CA ILE A 297 -15.50 -20.78 4.46
C ILE A 297 -16.99 -20.47 4.37
N ARG A 298 -17.49 -19.74 5.37
CA ARG A 298 -18.90 -19.31 5.50
C ARG A 298 -19.12 -17.89 5.01
N GLY A 299 -18.08 -17.05 5.02
CA GLY A 299 -18.13 -15.69 4.51
C GLY A 299 -16.77 -15.02 4.45
N VAL A 300 -16.69 -13.97 3.63
CA VAL A 300 -15.48 -13.16 3.45
C VAL A 300 -15.72 -11.79 4.05
N VAL A 301 -14.76 -11.28 4.81
CA VAL A 301 -14.76 -9.91 5.35
C VAL A 301 -13.56 -9.15 4.81
N ILE A 302 -13.78 -7.93 4.30
CA ILE A 302 -12.75 -7.13 3.61
C ILE A 302 -12.58 -5.79 4.34
N ALA A 303 -11.33 -5.43 4.64
CA ALA A 303 -10.94 -4.17 5.23
C ALA A 303 -10.12 -3.35 4.22
N VAL A 304 -10.47 -2.08 4.01
CA VAL A 304 -9.82 -1.25 2.99
C VAL A 304 -10.01 0.26 3.27
N SER A 305 -9.03 1.09 2.87
CA SER A 305 -9.07 2.55 3.10
C SER A 305 -8.50 3.35 1.91
N THR A 306 -7.43 4.14 2.08
CA THR A 306 -6.78 4.91 1.00
C THR A 306 -6.34 4.00 -0.16
N GLY A 307 -6.70 4.39 -1.40
CA GLY A 307 -6.57 3.56 -2.61
C GLY A 307 -7.65 2.47 -2.76
N GLY A 308 -8.60 2.44 -1.83
CA GLY A 308 -9.55 1.35 -1.66
C GLY A 308 -10.53 1.11 -2.78
N PRO A 309 -11.24 2.14 -3.29
CA PRO A 309 -12.19 1.96 -4.39
C PRO A 309 -11.58 1.30 -5.63
N ALA A 310 -10.35 1.69 -6.00
CA ALA A 310 -9.62 1.08 -7.11
C ALA A 310 -9.23 -0.38 -6.80
N ALA A 311 -8.70 -0.63 -5.59
CA ALA A 311 -8.35 -1.99 -5.17
C ALA A 311 -9.55 -2.94 -5.14
N LEU A 312 -10.70 -2.48 -4.65
CA LEU A 312 -11.96 -3.22 -4.65
C LEU A 312 -12.45 -3.48 -6.08
N ALA A 313 -12.43 -2.46 -6.95
CA ALA A 313 -12.84 -2.59 -8.34
C ALA A 313 -11.99 -3.61 -9.11
N GLU A 314 -10.70 -3.71 -8.79
CA GLU A 314 -9.79 -4.69 -9.38
C GLU A 314 -10.00 -6.10 -8.83
N MET A 315 -10.11 -6.26 -7.50
CA MET A 315 -10.14 -7.60 -6.89
C MET A 315 -11.52 -8.26 -6.84
N LEU A 316 -12.61 -7.48 -6.72
CA LEU A 316 -13.95 -8.03 -6.51
C LEU A 316 -14.49 -8.85 -7.68
N PRO A 317 -14.30 -8.48 -8.96
CA PRO A 317 -14.84 -9.26 -10.09
C PRO A 317 -14.44 -10.74 -10.06
N ALA A 318 -13.14 -11.02 -9.83
CA ALA A 318 -12.65 -12.39 -9.71
C ALA A 318 -13.16 -13.09 -8.44
N CYS A 319 -13.34 -12.33 -7.35
CA CYS A 319 -13.83 -12.84 -6.08
C CYS A 319 -15.30 -13.29 -6.18
N VAL A 320 -16.17 -12.47 -6.78
CA VAL A 320 -17.62 -12.74 -6.85
C VAL A 320 -17.98 -13.81 -7.87
N ALA A 321 -17.21 -13.92 -8.96
CA ALA A 321 -17.45 -14.91 -10.02
C ALA A 321 -17.38 -16.38 -9.52
N GLY A 322 -16.82 -16.61 -8.33
CA GLY A 322 -16.79 -17.90 -7.66
C GLY A 322 -17.42 -17.91 -6.25
N ALA A 323 -18.06 -16.82 -5.83
CA ALA A 323 -18.51 -16.66 -4.44
C ALA A 323 -19.85 -17.37 -4.19
N GLY A 324 -19.78 -18.55 -3.56
CA GLY A 324 -20.92 -19.23 -2.95
C GLY A 324 -21.22 -18.77 -1.51
N VAL A 325 -20.67 -17.62 -1.09
CA VAL A 325 -20.70 -17.10 0.28
C VAL A 325 -20.93 -15.59 0.27
N PRO A 326 -21.45 -14.99 1.37
CA PRO A 326 -21.50 -13.53 1.51
C PRO A 326 -20.11 -12.90 1.59
N ILE A 327 -19.99 -11.68 1.05
CA ILE A 327 -18.82 -10.81 1.15
C ILE A 327 -19.24 -9.51 1.85
N LEU A 328 -18.53 -9.13 2.91
CA LEU A 328 -18.82 -7.93 3.69
C LEU A 328 -17.60 -7.02 3.68
N ILE A 329 -17.80 -5.74 3.39
CA ILE A 329 -16.71 -4.81 3.12
C ILE A 329 -16.82 -3.62 4.07
N VAL A 330 -15.73 -3.30 4.75
CA VAL A 330 -15.53 -1.99 5.41
C VAL A 330 -14.55 -1.19 4.57
N GLN A 331 -15.08 -0.14 3.94
CA GLN A 331 -14.30 0.93 3.32
C GLN A 331 -14.40 2.18 4.19
N HIS A 332 -13.25 2.73 4.61
CA HIS A 332 -13.24 3.99 5.37
C HIS A 332 -13.62 5.16 4.46
N MET A 333 -14.90 5.52 4.51
CA MET A 333 -15.50 6.52 3.64
C MET A 333 -16.80 7.07 4.28
N PRO A 334 -17.12 8.38 4.16
CA PRO A 334 -18.36 8.95 4.68
C PRO A 334 -19.61 8.39 3.99
N ALA A 335 -20.74 8.51 4.67
CA ALA A 335 -22.03 7.90 4.29
C ALA A 335 -22.46 8.20 2.84
N PHE A 336 -22.33 9.46 2.39
CA PHE A 336 -22.75 9.83 1.03
C PHE A 336 -21.98 9.13 -0.08
N PHE A 337 -20.74 8.71 0.18
CA PHE A 337 -19.92 8.08 -0.84
C PHE A 337 -20.00 6.55 -0.80
N THR A 338 -20.32 5.95 0.37
CA THR A 338 -20.42 4.49 0.51
C THR A 338 -21.54 3.91 -0.36
N ALA A 339 -22.70 4.58 -0.42
CA ALA A 339 -23.79 4.20 -1.30
C ALA A 339 -23.40 4.26 -2.79
N GLN A 340 -22.74 5.35 -3.23
CA GLN A 340 -22.30 5.53 -4.61
C GLN A 340 -21.22 4.51 -5.02
N LEU A 341 -20.31 4.21 -4.10
CA LEU A 341 -19.29 3.17 -4.31
C LEU A 341 -19.94 1.79 -4.48
N ALA A 342 -20.92 1.45 -3.64
CA ALA A 342 -21.64 0.18 -3.76
C ALA A 342 -22.31 0.04 -5.13
N GLU A 343 -22.99 1.09 -5.61
CA GLU A 343 -23.62 1.06 -6.94
C GLU A 343 -22.59 0.85 -8.06
N ARG A 344 -21.46 1.57 -8.02
CA ARG A 344 -20.40 1.43 -9.03
C ARG A 344 -19.76 0.05 -9.01
N LEU A 345 -19.45 -0.50 -7.84
CA LEU A 345 -18.92 -1.85 -7.70
C LEU A 345 -19.91 -2.89 -8.23
N GLY A 346 -21.22 -2.69 -8.02
CA GLY A 346 -22.25 -3.57 -8.56
C GLY A 346 -22.23 -3.63 -10.09
N LYS A 347 -22.04 -2.48 -10.75
CA LYS A 347 -21.90 -2.41 -12.22
C LYS A 347 -20.62 -3.11 -12.69
N ILE A 348 -19.50 -2.91 -12.00
CA ILE A 348 -18.20 -3.52 -12.35
C ILE A 348 -18.24 -5.05 -12.19
N CYS A 349 -18.85 -5.52 -11.10
CA CYS A 349 -18.89 -6.94 -10.77
C CYS A 349 -20.03 -7.71 -11.47
N ALA A 350 -20.97 -7.01 -12.11
CA ALA A 350 -22.21 -7.55 -12.65
C ALA A 350 -23.03 -8.37 -11.64
N VAL A 351 -22.92 -8.04 -10.34
CA VAL A 351 -23.68 -8.63 -9.24
C VAL A 351 -24.20 -7.53 -8.31
N PRO A 352 -25.31 -7.73 -7.58
CA PRO A 352 -25.79 -6.73 -6.64
C PRO A 352 -24.79 -6.49 -5.50
N VAL A 353 -24.18 -5.31 -5.49
CA VAL A 353 -23.43 -4.77 -4.36
C VAL A 353 -24.31 -3.71 -3.69
N ARG A 354 -24.50 -3.80 -2.38
CA ARG A 354 -25.43 -2.94 -1.63
C ARG A 354 -24.76 -2.34 -0.42
N GLU A 355 -25.13 -1.12 -0.07
CA GLU A 355 -24.86 -0.62 1.27
C GLU A 355 -25.73 -1.39 2.28
N ALA A 356 -25.12 -1.80 3.39
CA ALA A 356 -25.78 -2.62 4.39
C ALA A 356 -26.81 -1.80 5.19
N THR A 357 -27.97 -2.39 5.46
CA THR A 357 -28.99 -1.81 6.34
C THR A 357 -29.12 -2.64 7.62
N ASP A 358 -29.56 -2.00 8.69
CA ASP A 358 -29.74 -2.68 9.98
C ASP A 358 -30.80 -3.79 9.87
N GLY A 359 -30.52 -4.95 10.47
CA GLY A 359 -31.39 -6.13 10.42
C GLY A 359 -31.36 -6.92 9.11
N MET A 360 -30.63 -6.45 8.09
CA MET A 360 -30.53 -7.10 6.77
C MET A 360 -30.01 -8.53 6.91
N LEU A 361 -30.67 -9.48 6.24
CA LEU A 361 -30.23 -10.87 6.19
C LEU A 361 -29.02 -11.01 5.27
N VAL A 362 -28.00 -11.72 5.75
CA VAL A 362 -26.75 -11.96 5.01
C VAL A 362 -26.87 -13.32 4.32
N THR A 363 -27.18 -13.31 3.03
CA THR A 363 -27.36 -14.54 2.23
C THR A 363 -26.16 -14.79 1.31
N PRO A 364 -25.90 -16.06 0.93
CA PRO A 364 -24.88 -16.39 -0.07
C PRO A 364 -25.01 -15.58 -1.36
N GLY A 365 -23.87 -15.16 -1.92
CA GLY A 365 -23.83 -14.35 -3.15
C GLY A 365 -24.12 -12.86 -2.96
N THR A 366 -24.34 -12.39 -1.73
CA THR A 366 -24.45 -10.96 -1.44
C THR A 366 -23.08 -10.32 -1.23
N VAL A 367 -22.94 -9.08 -1.72
CA VAL A 367 -21.80 -8.20 -1.40
C VAL A 367 -22.35 -6.98 -0.68
N LEU A 368 -22.02 -6.83 0.59
CA LEU A 368 -22.52 -5.75 1.43
C LEU A 368 -21.38 -4.82 1.85
N LEU A 369 -21.59 -3.52 1.72
CA LEU A 369 -20.64 -2.49 2.11
C LEU A 369 -21.16 -1.76 3.36
N ALA A 370 -20.31 -1.59 4.37
CA ALA A 370 -20.66 -0.90 5.59
C ALA A 370 -20.98 0.59 5.29
N PRO A 371 -22.12 1.12 5.80
CA PRO A 371 -22.43 2.52 5.63
C PRO A 371 -21.44 3.40 6.39
N GLY A 372 -21.04 4.52 5.77
CA GLY A 372 -20.19 5.50 6.42
C GLY A 372 -20.80 6.04 7.71
N GLY A 373 -19.98 6.27 8.73
CA GLY A 373 -20.44 6.82 10.01
C GLY A 373 -21.14 5.83 10.95
N ARG A 374 -21.28 4.55 10.60
CA ARG A 374 -21.81 3.50 11.49
C ARG A 374 -20.93 2.26 11.47
N HIS A 375 -20.78 1.56 12.60
CA HIS A 375 -20.11 0.26 12.63
C HIS A 375 -21.03 -0.83 12.10
N MET A 376 -20.48 -1.76 11.32
CA MET A 376 -21.19 -2.92 10.80
C MET A 376 -20.73 -4.18 11.53
N GLU A 377 -21.68 -4.92 12.12
CA GLU A 377 -21.45 -6.17 12.83
C GLU A 377 -22.31 -7.30 12.28
N LEU A 378 -21.81 -8.53 12.41
CA LEU A 378 -22.57 -9.76 12.21
C LEU A 378 -23.12 -10.32 13.50
N VAL A 379 -24.42 -10.63 13.49
CA VAL A 379 -25.15 -11.10 14.66
C VAL A 379 -26.14 -12.21 14.28
N GLY A 380 -26.59 -12.96 15.28
CA GLY A 380 -27.62 -13.99 15.10
C GLY A 380 -27.04 -15.39 14.92
N ASP A 381 -27.64 -16.17 14.02
CA ASP A 381 -27.26 -17.56 13.77
C ASP A 381 -26.18 -17.66 12.68
N PRO A 382 -25.17 -18.54 12.81
CA PRO A 382 -24.11 -18.70 11.80
C PRO A 382 -24.60 -19.05 10.38
N LEU A 383 -25.75 -19.73 10.25
CA LEU A 383 -26.37 -20.10 8.97
C LEU A 383 -27.29 -19.02 8.42
N MET A 384 -27.84 -18.16 9.29
CA MET A 384 -28.69 -17.03 8.92
C MET A 384 -28.23 -15.74 9.61
N PRO A 385 -27.03 -15.23 9.28
CA PRO A 385 -26.51 -14.02 9.89
C PRO A 385 -27.37 -12.81 9.53
N ARG A 386 -27.40 -11.83 10.43
CA ARG A 386 -27.96 -10.51 10.17
C ARG A 386 -26.92 -9.43 10.39
N ILE A 387 -27.08 -8.33 9.65
CA ILE A 387 -26.34 -7.10 9.90
C ILE A 387 -26.92 -6.41 11.12
N ARG A 388 -26.04 -5.95 12.02
CA ARG A 388 -26.34 -4.95 13.03
C ARG A 388 -25.50 -3.72 12.77
N LEU A 389 -26.14 -2.56 12.71
CA LEU A 389 -25.46 -1.28 12.59
C LEU A 389 -25.46 -0.55 13.93
N GLY A 390 -24.29 -0.13 14.39
CA GLY A 390 -24.10 0.53 15.68
C GLY A 390 -23.42 1.89 15.57
N ASP A 391 -23.78 2.81 16.47
CA ASP A 391 -23.21 4.16 16.54
C ASP A 391 -22.17 4.30 17.65
N GLY A 392 -21.51 3.19 18.00
CA GLY A 392 -20.42 3.15 18.96
C GLY A 392 -19.31 4.16 18.66
N PRO A 393 -18.44 4.43 19.65
CA PRO A 393 -17.34 5.36 19.46
C PRO A 393 -16.41 4.87 18.34
N PRO A 394 -15.81 5.79 17.55
CA PRO A 394 -14.83 5.41 16.53
C PRO A 394 -13.70 4.56 17.12
N GLU A 395 -13.30 3.52 16.40
CA GLU A 395 -12.18 2.65 16.76
C GLU A 395 -11.06 2.83 15.76
N ASN A 396 -9.81 2.95 16.23
CA ASN A 396 -8.67 3.36 15.40
C ASN A 396 -8.94 4.69 14.65
N SER A 397 -9.74 5.59 15.26
CA SER A 397 -10.24 6.83 14.66
C SER A 397 -11.12 6.63 13.41
N CYS A 398 -11.71 5.44 13.23
CA CYS A 398 -12.53 5.09 12.08
C CYS A 398 -13.95 4.67 12.49
N ARG A 399 -14.93 5.11 11.70
CA ARG A 399 -16.33 4.65 11.77
C ARG A 399 -16.94 4.73 10.36
N PRO A 400 -17.14 3.60 9.66
CA PRO A 400 -17.00 2.20 10.10
C PRO A 400 -15.55 1.80 10.43
N SER A 401 -15.40 0.79 11.30
CA SER A 401 -14.11 0.14 11.60
C SER A 401 -14.16 -1.32 11.17
N ALA A 402 -13.09 -1.76 10.53
CA ALA A 402 -12.87 -3.13 10.09
C ALA A 402 -12.69 -4.09 11.28
N ASP A 403 -12.05 -3.65 12.37
CA ASP A 403 -11.85 -4.47 13.57
C ASP A 403 -13.19 -4.92 14.17
N VAL A 404 -14.20 -4.03 14.17
CA VAL A 404 -15.55 -4.35 14.64
C VAL A 404 -16.20 -5.45 13.80
N LEU A 405 -16.18 -5.30 12.47
CA LEU A 405 -16.71 -6.31 11.55
C LEU A 405 -15.97 -7.65 11.72
N PHE A 406 -14.65 -7.62 11.70
CA PHE A 406 -13.81 -8.82 11.73
C PHE A 406 -13.99 -9.61 13.03
N ARG A 407 -14.07 -8.92 14.19
CA ARG A 407 -14.34 -9.59 15.48
C ARG A 407 -15.73 -10.22 15.51
N SER A 408 -16.76 -9.53 15.00
CA SER A 408 -18.11 -10.09 14.96
C SER A 408 -18.22 -11.31 14.02
N ALA A 409 -17.54 -11.25 12.87
CA ALA A 409 -17.43 -12.37 11.94
C ALA A 409 -16.69 -13.56 12.57
N ALA A 410 -15.56 -13.32 13.23
CA ALA A 410 -14.78 -14.35 13.93
C ALA A 410 -15.62 -15.03 15.03
N ARG A 411 -16.41 -14.28 15.81
CA ARG A 411 -17.30 -14.85 16.81
C ARG A 411 -18.40 -15.73 16.20
N LEU A 412 -18.93 -15.34 15.04
CA LEU A 412 -20.09 -16.01 14.45
C LEU A 412 -19.71 -17.19 13.55
N TRP A 413 -18.72 -17.03 12.69
CA TRP A 413 -18.30 -18.04 11.72
C TRP A 413 -17.04 -18.81 12.13
N ALA A 414 -16.33 -18.37 13.17
CA ALA A 414 -15.11 -18.98 13.65
C ALA A 414 -14.12 -19.28 12.51
N ALA A 415 -13.67 -20.52 12.38
CA ALA A 415 -12.76 -20.99 11.34
C ALA A 415 -13.30 -20.84 9.90
N GLY A 416 -14.61 -20.63 9.75
CA GLY A 416 -15.25 -20.32 8.48
C GLY A 416 -15.08 -18.86 8.02
N THR A 417 -14.38 -18.01 8.78
CA THR A 417 -14.13 -16.61 8.41
C THR A 417 -12.88 -16.49 7.55
N LEU A 418 -12.99 -15.86 6.38
CA LEU A 418 -11.83 -15.42 5.60
C LEU A 418 -11.77 -13.89 5.61
N GLY A 419 -10.75 -13.33 6.25
CA GLY A 419 -10.46 -11.89 6.20
C GLY A 419 -9.54 -11.54 5.05
N VAL A 420 -9.78 -10.38 4.45
CA VAL A 420 -8.92 -9.76 3.43
C VAL A 420 -8.60 -8.34 3.87
N VAL A 421 -7.32 -7.99 3.95
CA VAL A 421 -6.87 -6.64 4.32
C VAL A 421 -6.13 -6.02 3.15
N LEU A 422 -6.71 -4.97 2.58
CA LEU A 422 -6.21 -4.25 1.43
C LEU A 422 -5.57 -2.92 1.84
N THR A 423 -5.01 -2.21 0.86
CA THR A 423 -4.40 -0.89 0.97
C THR A 423 -5.17 0.05 1.90
N GLY A 424 -4.42 0.79 2.71
CA GLY A 424 -5.00 1.71 3.66
C GLY A 424 -3.99 2.23 4.67
N MET A 425 -4.24 3.44 5.17
CA MET A 425 -3.47 4.04 6.25
C MET A 425 -3.92 3.48 7.61
N GLY A 426 -3.00 3.47 8.57
CA GLY A 426 -3.29 3.10 9.96
C GLY A 426 -3.18 1.59 10.20
N ARG A 427 -3.91 1.11 11.21
CA ARG A 427 -3.82 -0.26 11.72
C ARG A 427 -5.18 -0.94 11.92
N ASP A 428 -6.26 -0.30 11.49
CA ASP A 428 -7.59 -0.89 11.62
C ASP A 428 -7.69 -2.18 10.78
N GLY A 429 -8.33 -3.20 11.32
CA GLY A 429 -8.30 -4.56 10.79
C GLY A 429 -7.23 -5.45 11.44
N LEU A 430 -6.25 -4.89 12.19
CA LEU A 430 -5.22 -5.69 12.88
C LEU A 430 -5.81 -6.51 14.03
N ALA A 431 -6.55 -5.89 14.94
CA ALA A 431 -7.10 -6.56 16.12
C ALA A 431 -8.18 -7.58 15.71
N GLY A 432 -8.99 -7.23 14.71
CA GLY A 432 -9.95 -8.12 14.08
C GLY A 432 -9.29 -9.29 13.36
N SER A 433 -8.18 -9.06 12.66
CA SER A 433 -7.41 -10.15 12.03
C SER A 433 -6.85 -11.11 13.07
N ARG A 434 -6.39 -10.63 14.23
CA ARG A 434 -6.00 -11.49 15.35
C ARG A 434 -7.16 -12.36 15.82
N ALA A 435 -8.33 -11.77 16.03
CA ALA A 435 -9.52 -12.51 16.44
C ALA A 435 -9.94 -13.57 15.40
N ILE A 436 -9.86 -13.27 14.11
CA ILE A 436 -10.11 -14.24 13.03
C ILE A 436 -9.11 -15.39 13.13
N VAL A 437 -7.82 -15.10 13.28
CA VAL A 437 -6.76 -16.13 13.35
C VAL A 437 -6.90 -17.00 14.61
N GLU A 438 -7.19 -16.41 15.76
CA GLU A 438 -7.45 -17.09 17.03
C GLU A 438 -8.67 -18.01 16.95
N ALA A 439 -9.71 -17.61 16.22
CA ALA A 439 -10.88 -18.43 15.95
C ALA A 439 -10.65 -19.51 14.86
N GLY A 440 -9.44 -19.61 14.31
CA GLY A 440 -9.05 -20.57 13.27
C GLY A 440 -9.34 -20.12 11.83
N GLY A 441 -9.85 -18.90 11.63
CA GLY A 441 -10.18 -18.33 10.32
C GLY A 441 -8.94 -17.77 9.60
N GLY A 442 -9.00 -17.61 8.28
CA GLY A 442 -7.86 -17.22 7.45
C GLY A 442 -7.75 -15.73 7.16
N ILE A 443 -6.54 -15.26 6.84
CA ILE A 443 -6.27 -13.87 6.45
C ILE A 443 -5.45 -13.83 5.16
N ILE A 444 -5.86 -12.99 4.20
CA ILE A 444 -5.07 -12.60 3.03
C ILE A 444 -4.78 -11.11 3.17
N ALA A 445 -3.53 -10.71 2.94
CA ALA A 445 -3.14 -9.31 2.95
C ALA A 445 -2.61 -8.88 1.58
N GLN A 446 -2.86 -7.62 1.21
CA GLN A 446 -2.27 -7.02 0.02
C GLN A 446 -0.77 -6.78 0.22
N ASP A 447 0.01 -7.05 -0.81
CA ASP A 447 1.45 -6.77 -0.81
C ASP A 447 1.74 -5.26 -0.82
N GLU A 448 2.98 -4.91 -0.47
CA GLU A 448 3.41 -3.50 -0.45
C GLU A 448 3.44 -2.89 -1.84
N PHE A 449 3.84 -3.65 -2.86
CA PHE A 449 4.07 -3.14 -4.20
C PHE A 449 2.80 -2.70 -4.92
N SER A 450 1.70 -3.42 -4.71
CA SER A 450 0.40 -3.07 -5.27
C SER A 450 -0.40 -2.14 -4.36
N SER A 451 0.01 -1.92 -3.11
CA SER A 451 -0.69 -1.03 -2.17
C SER A 451 -0.39 0.42 -2.48
N VAL A 452 -1.43 1.26 -2.46
CA VAL A 452 -1.26 2.73 -2.49
C VAL A 452 -0.66 3.19 -1.16
N VAL A 453 -1.14 2.63 -0.04
CA VAL A 453 -0.57 2.81 1.29
C VAL A 453 -0.52 1.44 1.99
N TRP A 454 0.69 0.99 2.34
CA TRP A 454 0.90 -0.30 3.00
C TRP A 454 0.89 -0.20 4.54
N GLY A 455 -0.11 0.52 5.07
CA GLY A 455 -0.35 0.66 6.51
C GLY A 455 -1.11 -0.53 7.07
N MET A 456 -2.43 -0.57 6.84
CA MET A 456 -3.33 -1.63 7.31
C MET A 456 -2.83 -3.05 6.97
N PRO A 457 -2.52 -3.39 5.70
CA PRO A 457 -2.02 -4.71 5.37
C PRO A 457 -0.61 -4.94 5.93
N GLY A 458 0.24 -3.92 5.96
CA GLY A 458 1.59 -4.00 6.52
C GLY A 458 1.59 -4.35 8.01
N GLU A 459 0.68 -3.79 8.80
CA GLU A 459 0.53 -4.10 10.23
C GLU A 459 0.10 -5.55 10.47
N VAL A 460 -0.85 -6.06 9.68
CA VAL A 460 -1.32 -7.45 9.74
C VAL A 460 -0.21 -8.43 9.37
N VAL A 461 0.56 -8.08 8.33
CA VAL A 461 1.67 -8.88 7.82
C VAL A 461 2.82 -8.90 8.83
N ARG A 462 3.23 -7.75 9.38
CA ARG A 462 4.24 -7.64 10.45
C ARG A 462 3.87 -8.39 11.72
N ALA A 463 2.58 -8.48 12.04
CA ALA A 463 2.08 -9.26 13.16
C ALA A 463 2.07 -10.79 12.90
N GLY A 464 2.46 -11.24 11.70
CA GLY A 464 2.51 -12.66 11.34
C GLY A 464 1.14 -13.32 11.21
N LEU A 465 0.11 -12.53 10.88
CA LEU A 465 -1.29 -12.99 10.85
C LEU A 465 -1.76 -13.43 9.46
N ALA A 466 -1.09 -12.98 8.40
CA ALA A 466 -1.47 -13.28 7.03
C ALA A 466 -1.08 -14.72 6.64
N ASP A 467 -2.03 -15.49 6.10
CA ASP A 467 -1.76 -16.80 5.48
C ASP A 467 -1.14 -16.63 4.08
N ALA A 468 -1.41 -15.49 3.41
CA ALA A 468 -0.85 -15.14 2.12
C ALA A 468 -0.72 -13.62 1.98
N VAL A 469 0.33 -13.19 1.29
CA VAL A 469 0.60 -11.79 0.92
C VAL A 469 0.71 -11.74 -0.59
N LEU A 470 -0.23 -11.03 -1.24
CA LEU A 470 -0.40 -11.12 -2.69
C LEU A 470 -0.59 -9.73 -3.34
N PRO A 471 -0.19 -9.55 -4.60
CA PRO A 471 -0.61 -8.41 -5.40
C PRO A 471 -2.13 -8.34 -5.51
N VAL A 472 -2.71 -7.13 -5.50
CA VAL A 472 -4.18 -6.93 -5.55
C VAL A 472 -4.87 -7.68 -6.68
N ALA A 473 -4.28 -7.72 -7.88
CA ALA A 473 -4.75 -8.46 -9.04
C ALA A 473 -4.96 -9.97 -8.77
N GLN A 474 -4.21 -10.55 -7.83
CA GLN A 474 -4.24 -11.98 -7.51
C GLN A 474 -5.15 -12.31 -6.32
N ILE A 475 -5.49 -11.33 -5.48
CA ILE A 475 -6.27 -11.55 -4.26
C ILE A 475 -7.65 -12.13 -4.58
N GLY A 476 -8.36 -11.56 -5.57
CA GLY A 476 -9.68 -12.05 -5.94
C GLY A 476 -9.68 -13.51 -6.40
N VAL A 477 -8.66 -13.89 -7.17
CA VAL A 477 -8.46 -15.28 -7.64
C VAL A 477 -8.14 -16.21 -6.46
N GLU A 478 -7.25 -15.80 -5.55
CA GLU A 478 -6.91 -16.59 -4.37
C GLU A 478 -8.12 -16.80 -3.46
N VAL A 479 -8.93 -15.76 -3.23
CA VAL A 479 -10.19 -15.89 -2.49
C VAL A 479 -11.09 -16.94 -3.16
N ALA A 480 -11.32 -16.82 -4.47
CA ALA A 480 -12.14 -17.77 -5.20
C ALA A 480 -11.60 -19.22 -5.13
N LEU A 481 -10.28 -19.41 -5.18
CA LEU A 481 -9.64 -20.72 -5.02
C LEU A 481 -9.88 -21.30 -3.62
N ARG A 482 -9.73 -20.50 -2.56
CA ARG A 482 -10.00 -20.94 -1.19
C ARG A 482 -11.47 -21.29 -0.97
N LEU A 483 -12.39 -20.55 -1.60
CA LEU A 483 -13.82 -20.86 -1.55
C LEU A 483 -14.19 -22.17 -2.26
N LYS A 484 -13.47 -22.53 -3.33
CA LYS A 484 -13.69 -23.77 -4.10
C LYS A 484 -13.10 -25.02 -3.46
N ARG A 485 -12.08 -24.88 -2.59
CA ARG A 485 -11.52 -26.00 -1.80
C ARG A 485 -12.54 -26.44 -0.74
N ARG A 486 -13.58 -27.14 -1.19
CA ARG A 486 -14.50 -27.89 -0.33
C ARG A 486 -13.95 -29.29 -0.15
N GLY A 487 -13.47 -29.61 1.06
CA GLY A 487 -13.17 -30.98 1.51
C GLY A 487 -11.97 -31.60 0.83
#